data_AF-A0A1H5MMW2-F1
#
_entry.id   AF-A0A1H5MMW2-F1
#
_cell.length_a   1.000
_cell.length_b   1.000
_cell.length_c   1.000
_cell.angle_alpha   90.00
_cell.angle_beta   90.00
_cell.angle_gamma   90.00
#
_symmetry.space_group_name_H-M   'P 1'
#
loop_
_entity.id
_entity.type
_entity.pdbx_description
1 polymer ?
#
loop_
_entity_poly.entity_id
_entity_poly.type
_entity_poly.pdbx_seq_one_letter_code
_entity_poly.pdbx_strand_id
1 'polypeptide(L)'
;MTRPGSTAPRQFAFTTRAHVAVDGVTGEPIGLDDVDTRVGWLLDLITAASGELVSRLWQPATFDVLAAGLDRQDRRLPAQGHVAAARLGWTPIYPVGVYVPSRVSRVVTAQVMATLRTLAYRDTAITALSARFDPTTGVVAPPAGPGDAVPPAFARGVRRQLIARARRGGGAPGGPLRITDVRITDVQEPPQTSAMARLSAADRQLAQITSTNGELVLTVKLPTCPVPAGRAQWRSVRLTATIPAHLFGRAITDWHLPTLVIDGRGLLWRCAATEMVPAADLTAGAVAVGVDWSPSTLGAAAIVAEGPGGLSSDYRGWTYDDRGLGIKLARLQAEGQLLHAKAARLTRLAATAPPEVRAQLEEKIAVLDEHRTAVGIKRGCLSICQAALSDSFSCCRWLCFSSASMMRQT
;
A
#
# COMPACT_ATOMS: atom_id res chain seq x y z
N MET A 1 6.27 -34.71 14.82
CA MET A 1 6.40 -34.50 16.28
C MET A 1 7.22 -33.24 16.52
N THR A 2 6.55 -32.11 16.73
CA THR A 2 7.18 -30.86 17.22
C THR A 2 7.38 -30.98 18.73
N ARG A 3 8.60 -30.76 19.20
CA ARG A 3 8.97 -30.86 20.62
C ARG A 3 8.19 -29.82 21.45
N PRO A 4 7.68 -30.15 22.65
CA PRO A 4 7.12 -29.15 23.56
C PRO A 4 8.20 -28.10 23.88
N GLY A 5 7.90 -26.82 23.68
CA GLY A 5 8.84 -25.71 23.93
C GLY A 5 9.53 -25.12 22.69
N SER A 6 9.16 -25.51 21.46
CA SER A 6 9.63 -24.82 20.27
C SER A 6 9.09 -23.39 20.22
N THR A 7 9.94 -22.41 19.96
CA THR A 7 9.53 -21.00 19.73
C THR A 7 9.73 -20.66 18.26
N ALA A 8 8.88 -19.79 17.72
CA ALA A 8 8.94 -19.35 16.33
C ALA A 8 9.01 -17.82 16.26
N PRO A 9 9.85 -17.25 15.37
CA PRO A 9 9.89 -15.81 15.16
C PRO A 9 8.59 -15.36 14.47
N ARG A 10 7.94 -14.36 15.06
CA ARG A 10 6.78 -13.68 14.47
C ARG A 10 7.07 -12.21 14.31
N GLN A 11 6.81 -11.71 13.10
CA GLN A 11 6.88 -10.29 12.80
C GLN A 11 5.51 -9.67 13.03
N PHE A 12 5.50 -8.51 13.68
CA PHE A 12 4.30 -7.69 13.84
C PHE A 12 4.64 -6.21 13.63
N ALA A 13 3.63 -5.43 13.30
CA ALA A 13 3.75 -4.00 13.08
C ALA A 13 3.10 -3.23 14.23
N PHE A 14 3.65 -2.05 14.53
CA PHE A 14 3.08 -1.10 15.48
C PHE A 14 3.46 0.32 15.06
N THR A 15 2.82 1.31 15.66
CA THR A 15 3.13 2.71 15.41
C THR A 15 3.53 3.43 16.68
N THR A 16 4.46 4.37 16.56
CA THR A 16 4.83 5.28 17.65
C THR A 16 5.25 6.65 17.10
N ARG A 17 5.48 7.61 17.99
CA ARG A 17 5.91 8.97 17.64
C ARG A 17 7.06 9.40 18.54
N ALA A 18 7.96 10.21 17.97
CA ALA A 18 8.98 10.86 18.75
C ALA A 18 8.34 11.88 19.69
N HIS A 19 8.79 11.89 20.95
CA HIS A 19 8.46 12.93 21.92
C HIS A 19 9.69 13.77 22.30
N VAL A 20 10.88 13.33 21.92
CA VAL A 20 12.14 14.07 22.06
C VAL A 20 12.95 13.96 20.76
N ALA A 21 13.61 15.05 20.39
CA ALA A 21 14.57 15.09 19.30
C ALA A 21 15.80 15.89 19.72
N VAL A 22 17.00 15.40 19.38
CA VAL A 22 18.27 16.08 19.63
C VAL A 22 19.20 15.96 18.42
N ASP A 23 20.04 16.97 18.21
CA ASP A 23 21.14 16.88 17.24
C ASP A 23 22.12 15.80 17.70
N GLY A 24 22.47 14.89 16.78
CA GLY A 24 23.31 13.73 17.10
C GLY A 24 24.78 14.08 17.34
N VAL A 25 25.21 15.31 17.02
CA VAL A 25 26.57 15.80 17.23
C VAL A 25 26.61 16.75 18.44
N THR A 26 25.75 17.77 18.46
CA THR A 26 25.78 18.79 19.52
C THR A 26 25.02 18.37 20.78
N GLY A 27 24.08 17.43 20.66
CA GLY A 27 23.20 17.04 21.75
C GLY A 27 22.12 18.08 22.07
N GLU A 28 22.07 19.18 21.32
CA GLU A 28 21.09 20.24 21.53
C GLU A 28 19.67 19.75 21.16
N PRO A 29 18.64 20.17 21.92
CA PRO A 29 17.26 19.83 21.61
C PRO A 29 16.83 20.46 20.28
N ILE A 30 16.09 19.69 19.48
CA ILE A 30 15.46 20.13 18.24
C ILE A 30 13.94 20.09 18.46
N GLY A 31 13.24 21.15 18.06
CA GLY A 31 11.78 21.17 18.11
C GLY A 31 11.18 20.07 17.23
N LEU A 32 10.09 19.43 17.67
CA LEU A 32 9.44 18.39 16.86
C LEU A 32 8.88 18.94 15.53
N ASP A 33 8.43 20.20 15.51
CA ASP A 33 7.98 20.87 14.27
C ASP A 33 9.14 21.08 13.28
N ASP A 34 10.35 21.34 13.77
CA ASP A 34 11.56 21.41 12.93
C ASP A 34 11.91 20.03 12.39
N VAL A 35 11.76 18.98 13.19
CA VAL A 35 11.94 17.60 12.73
C VAL A 35 10.93 17.26 11.65
N ASP A 36 9.66 17.61 11.83
CA ASP A 36 8.60 17.39 10.85
C ASP A 36 8.92 18.12 9.54
N THR A 37 9.42 19.35 9.61
CA THR A 37 9.87 20.11 8.43
C THR A 37 11.02 19.40 7.71
N ARG A 38 12.04 18.95 8.45
CA ARG A 38 13.22 18.26 7.87
C ARG A 38 12.85 16.90 7.29
N VAL A 39 11.98 16.15 7.95
CA VAL A 39 11.49 14.86 7.44
C VAL A 39 10.57 15.10 6.25
N GLY A 40 9.69 16.10 6.28
CA GLY A 40 8.80 16.44 5.17
C GLY A 40 9.57 16.68 3.90
N TRP A 41 10.65 17.47 3.98
CA TRP A 41 11.55 17.65 2.85
C TRP A 41 12.17 16.34 2.34
N LEU A 42 12.61 15.45 3.24
CA LEU A 42 13.14 14.14 2.85
C LEU A 42 12.07 13.30 2.14
N LEU A 43 10.83 13.31 2.64
CA LEU A 43 9.71 12.60 2.04
C LEU A 43 9.36 13.15 0.66
N ASP A 44 9.38 14.47 0.50
CA ASP A 44 9.13 15.13 -0.79
C ASP A 44 10.22 14.80 -1.80
N LEU A 45 11.50 14.84 -1.39
CA LEU A 45 12.62 14.43 -2.24
C LEU A 45 12.50 12.97 -2.69
N ILE A 46 12.18 12.06 -1.77
CA ILE A 46 12.00 10.63 -2.08
C ILE A 46 10.80 10.44 -3.02
N THR A 47 9.71 11.15 -2.78
CA THR A 47 8.49 11.07 -3.59
C THR A 47 8.74 11.56 -5.00
N ALA A 48 9.33 12.75 -5.16
CA ALA A 48 9.64 13.34 -6.46
C ALA A 48 10.60 12.45 -7.25
N ALA A 49 11.70 11.99 -6.64
CA ALA A 49 12.67 11.12 -7.30
C ALA A 49 12.11 9.74 -7.63
N SER A 50 11.24 9.19 -6.77
CA SER A 50 10.55 7.93 -7.06
C SER A 50 9.55 8.09 -8.21
N GLY A 51 8.79 9.19 -8.22
CA GLY A 51 7.80 9.50 -9.24
C GLY A 51 8.45 9.70 -10.61
N GLU A 52 9.56 10.45 -10.66
CA GLU A 52 10.38 10.59 -11.88
C GLU A 52 10.84 9.23 -12.40
N LEU A 53 11.49 8.44 -11.54
CA LEU A 53 12.06 7.16 -11.94
C LEU A 53 10.97 6.17 -12.39
N VAL A 54 9.84 6.10 -11.68
CA VAL A 54 8.69 5.26 -12.05
C VAL A 54 8.12 5.70 -13.39
N SER A 55 7.90 7.00 -13.60
CA SER A 55 7.35 7.54 -14.85
C SER A 55 8.25 7.21 -16.03
N ARG A 56 9.57 7.44 -15.91
CA ARG A 56 10.53 7.12 -16.97
C ARG A 56 10.64 5.61 -17.25
N LEU A 57 10.48 4.78 -16.23
CA LEU A 57 10.52 3.33 -16.36
C LEU A 57 9.15 2.71 -16.72
N TRP A 58 8.08 3.50 -16.88
CA TRP A 58 6.74 3.03 -17.22
C TRP A 58 6.59 2.69 -18.70
N GLN A 59 7.32 1.67 -19.14
CA GLN A 59 7.33 1.19 -20.52
C GLN A 59 7.35 -0.34 -20.56
N PRO A 60 6.75 -0.98 -21.59
CA PRO A 60 6.71 -2.44 -21.72
C PRO A 60 8.08 -3.12 -21.56
N ALA A 61 9.13 -2.55 -22.17
CA ALA A 61 10.49 -3.09 -22.11
C ALA A 61 11.04 -3.20 -20.67
N THR A 62 10.64 -2.31 -19.76
CA THR A 62 11.01 -2.40 -18.34
C THR A 62 10.41 -3.65 -17.71
N PHE A 63 9.13 -3.93 -18.00
CA PHE A 63 8.43 -5.09 -17.46
C PHE A 63 8.96 -6.38 -18.05
N ASP A 64 9.37 -6.39 -19.32
CA ASP A 64 10.00 -7.54 -19.96
C ASP A 64 11.31 -7.92 -19.24
N VAL A 65 12.17 -6.94 -18.93
CA VAL A 65 13.41 -7.14 -18.16
C VAL A 65 13.11 -7.69 -16.76
N LEU A 66 12.10 -7.15 -16.08
CA LEU A 66 11.74 -7.59 -14.73
C LEU A 66 11.09 -8.98 -14.71
N ALA A 67 10.29 -9.32 -15.72
CA ALA A 67 9.66 -10.63 -15.87
C ALA A 67 10.70 -11.70 -16.21
N ALA A 68 11.66 -11.39 -17.09
CA ALA A 68 12.79 -12.28 -17.37
C ALA A 68 13.67 -12.52 -16.13
N GLY A 69 13.79 -11.50 -15.27
CA GLY A 69 14.60 -11.61 -14.05
C GLY A 69 16.11 -11.66 -14.32
N LEU A 70 16.54 -11.27 -15.52
CA LEU A 70 17.92 -11.27 -15.99
C LEU A 70 18.37 -9.86 -16.38
N ASP A 71 19.67 -9.59 -16.32
CA ASP A 71 20.28 -8.39 -16.90
C ASP A 71 20.66 -8.60 -18.38
N ARG A 72 21.28 -7.58 -19.00
CA ARG A 72 21.69 -7.62 -20.42
C ARG A 72 22.82 -8.64 -20.71
N GLN A 73 23.37 -9.26 -19.67
CA GLN A 73 24.41 -10.29 -19.74
C GLN A 73 23.87 -11.65 -19.25
N ASP A 74 22.55 -11.84 -19.24
CA ASP A 74 21.86 -13.06 -18.80
C ASP A 74 22.14 -13.46 -17.34
N ARG A 75 22.54 -12.51 -16.50
CA ARG A 75 22.76 -12.78 -15.07
C ARG A 75 21.50 -12.49 -14.28
N ARG A 76 21.17 -13.39 -13.36
CA ARG A 76 20.03 -13.23 -12.45
C ARG A 76 20.07 -11.89 -11.71
N LEU A 77 18.95 -11.18 -11.71
CA LEU A 77 18.81 -9.92 -11.00
C LEU A 77 18.90 -10.14 -9.48
N PRO A 78 19.63 -9.26 -8.75
CA PRO A 78 19.72 -9.31 -7.30
C PRO A 78 18.35 -9.19 -6.62
N ALA A 79 18.14 -9.92 -5.52
CA ALA A 79 16.93 -9.78 -4.71
C ALA A 79 16.79 -8.36 -4.12
N GLN A 80 17.91 -7.77 -3.68
CA GLN A 80 17.94 -6.41 -3.15
C GLN A 80 17.66 -5.39 -4.26
N GLY A 81 16.58 -4.61 -4.11
CA GLY A 81 16.10 -3.68 -5.12
C GLY A 81 17.15 -2.66 -5.56
N HIS A 82 17.81 -1.98 -4.62
CA HIS A 82 18.82 -0.97 -4.95
C HIS A 82 20.02 -1.53 -5.73
N VAL A 83 20.42 -2.78 -5.47
CA VAL A 83 21.51 -3.45 -6.22
C VAL A 83 21.06 -3.81 -7.63
N ALA A 84 19.81 -4.28 -7.78
CA ALA A 84 19.24 -4.56 -9.10
C ALA A 84 19.08 -3.28 -9.93
N ALA A 85 18.60 -2.19 -9.34
CA ALA A 85 18.51 -0.89 -10.00
C ALA A 85 19.90 -0.40 -10.47
N ALA A 86 20.92 -0.49 -9.60
CA ALA A 86 22.28 -0.14 -9.96
C ALA A 86 22.82 -0.98 -11.12
N ARG A 87 22.57 -2.30 -11.11
CA ARG A 87 22.96 -3.22 -12.20
C ARG A 87 22.28 -2.88 -13.53
N LEU A 88 21.03 -2.42 -13.48
CA LEU A 88 20.26 -2.05 -14.67
C LEU A 88 20.54 -0.62 -15.16
N GLY A 89 21.34 0.16 -14.42
CA GLY A 89 21.58 1.58 -14.70
C GLY A 89 20.36 2.47 -14.42
N TRP A 90 19.48 2.03 -13.53
CA TRP A 90 18.26 2.76 -13.17
C TRP A 90 18.52 3.68 -11.99
N THR A 91 19.07 4.85 -12.30
CA THR A 91 19.40 5.88 -11.31
C THR A 91 18.30 6.94 -11.24
N PRO A 92 17.85 7.35 -10.03
CA PRO A 92 16.94 8.49 -9.89
C PRO A 92 17.60 9.80 -10.29
N ILE A 93 16.81 10.73 -10.84
CA ILE A 93 17.24 12.11 -11.09
C ILE A 93 16.79 12.99 -9.92
N TYR A 94 17.67 13.91 -9.50
CA TYR A 94 17.42 14.84 -8.40
C TYR A 94 17.44 16.29 -8.89
N PRO A 95 16.80 17.23 -8.15
CA PRO A 95 16.85 18.65 -8.48
C PRO A 95 18.30 19.18 -8.54
N VAL A 96 18.54 20.10 -9.47
CA VAL A 96 19.85 20.74 -9.67
C VAL A 96 20.27 21.48 -8.40
N GLY A 97 21.54 21.35 -8.01
CA GLY A 97 22.11 22.02 -6.83
C GLY A 97 21.80 21.33 -5.49
N VAL A 98 21.01 20.25 -5.48
CA VAL A 98 20.74 19.46 -4.28
C VAL A 98 21.70 18.27 -4.19
N TYR A 99 22.53 18.27 -3.16
CA TYR A 99 23.32 17.13 -2.74
C TYR A 99 22.44 16.10 -2.03
N VAL A 100 22.34 14.92 -2.63
CA VAL A 100 21.61 13.76 -2.08
C VAL A 100 22.60 12.67 -1.69
N PRO A 101 22.64 12.24 -0.42
CA PRO A 101 23.46 11.12 0.00
C PRO A 101 23.07 9.86 -0.78
N SER A 102 24.05 9.10 -1.26
CA SER A 102 23.82 7.84 -1.99
C SER A 102 22.90 6.85 -1.26
N ARG A 103 22.82 6.92 0.07
CA ARG A 103 21.93 6.10 0.90
C ARG A 103 20.46 6.47 0.74
N VAL A 104 20.15 7.74 0.53
CA VAL A 104 18.79 8.17 0.18
C VAL A 104 18.42 7.63 -1.20
N SER A 105 19.36 7.63 -2.15
CA SER A 105 19.14 6.99 -3.46
C SER A 105 18.90 5.49 -3.39
N ARG A 106 19.52 4.80 -2.43
CA ARG A 106 19.22 3.38 -2.16
C ARG A 106 17.79 3.18 -1.66
N VAL A 107 17.29 4.06 -0.79
CA VAL A 107 15.89 4.02 -0.32
C VAL A 107 14.94 4.22 -1.49
N VAL A 108 15.17 5.25 -2.32
CA VAL A 108 14.36 5.54 -3.53
C VAL A 108 14.35 4.33 -4.46
N THR A 109 15.51 3.84 -4.87
CA THR A 109 15.62 2.72 -5.82
C THR A 109 15.05 1.42 -5.26
N ALA A 110 15.23 1.13 -3.96
CA ALA A 110 14.62 -0.05 -3.35
C ALA A 110 13.09 0.02 -3.36
N GLN A 111 12.51 1.18 -3.06
CA GLN A 111 11.06 1.39 -3.09
C GLN A 111 10.50 1.27 -4.51
N VAL A 112 11.14 1.93 -5.49
CA VAL A 112 10.74 1.86 -6.90
C VAL A 112 10.84 0.43 -7.43
N MET A 113 11.93 -0.29 -7.14
CA MET A 113 12.11 -1.67 -7.59
C MET A 113 11.10 -2.64 -6.99
N ALA A 114 10.72 -2.46 -5.72
CA ALA A 114 9.65 -3.25 -5.12
C ALA A 114 8.33 -3.04 -5.86
N THR A 115 7.96 -1.78 -6.12
CA THR A 115 6.75 -1.41 -6.86
C THR A 115 6.76 -1.97 -8.28
N LEU A 116 7.84 -1.76 -9.04
CA LEU A 116 7.93 -2.21 -10.43
C LEU A 116 7.90 -3.74 -10.56
N ARG A 117 8.48 -4.49 -9.61
CA ARG A 117 8.40 -5.97 -9.61
C ARG A 117 6.97 -6.47 -9.37
N THR A 118 6.25 -5.85 -8.44
CA THR A 118 4.82 -6.15 -8.25
C THR A 118 4.01 -5.84 -9.52
N LEU A 119 4.36 -4.77 -10.22
CA LEU A 119 3.67 -4.36 -11.45
C LEU A 119 4.06 -5.23 -12.66
N ALA A 120 5.29 -5.75 -12.72
CA ALA A 120 5.70 -6.73 -13.72
C ALA A 120 4.88 -8.02 -13.62
N TYR A 121 4.66 -8.53 -12.40
CA TYR A 121 3.74 -9.66 -12.19
C TYR A 121 2.32 -9.35 -12.68
N ARG A 122 1.82 -8.14 -12.40
CA ARG A 122 0.49 -7.70 -12.87
C ARG A 122 0.45 -7.54 -14.38
N ASP A 123 1.51 -7.06 -15.02
CA ASP A 123 1.63 -6.91 -16.46
C ASP A 123 1.56 -8.27 -17.18
N THR A 124 2.30 -9.27 -16.70
CA THR A 124 2.20 -10.66 -17.17
C THR A 124 0.78 -11.19 -17.03
N ALA A 125 0.12 -10.96 -15.89
CA ALA A 125 -1.25 -11.38 -15.65
C ALA A 125 -2.27 -10.68 -16.58
N ILE A 126 -2.11 -9.39 -16.84
CA ILE A 126 -2.97 -8.63 -17.78
C ILE A 126 -2.79 -9.16 -19.19
N THR A 127 -1.55 -9.41 -19.61
CA THR A 127 -1.21 -9.98 -20.93
C THR A 127 -1.85 -11.37 -21.11
N ALA A 128 -1.74 -12.24 -20.10
CA ALA A 128 -2.34 -13.58 -20.15
C ALA A 128 -3.89 -13.55 -20.14
N LEU A 129 -4.50 -12.54 -19.54
CA LEU A 129 -5.96 -12.35 -19.57
C LEU A 129 -6.44 -11.75 -20.89
N SER A 130 -5.69 -10.80 -21.46
CA SER A 130 -6.04 -10.14 -22.73
C SER A 130 -5.92 -11.10 -23.91
N ALA A 131 -4.93 -11.99 -23.92
CA ALA A 131 -4.80 -13.07 -24.90
C ALA A 131 -6.02 -14.03 -24.93
N ARG A 132 -6.76 -14.14 -23.81
CA ARG A 132 -7.94 -15.00 -23.65
C ARG A 132 -9.26 -14.25 -23.69
N PHE A 133 -9.23 -12.95 -23.96
CA PHE A 133 -10.41 -12.11 -23.96
C PHE A 133 -11.07 -12.11 -25.34
N ASP A 134 -12.35 -12.47 -25.40
CA ASP A 134 -13.18 -12.32 -26.58
C ASP A 134 -13.83 -10.91 -26.56
N PRO A 135 -13.49 -10.02 -27.51
CA PRO A 135 -14.05 -8.67 -27.57
C PRO A 135 -15.55 -8.64 -27.91
N THR A 136 -16.05 -9.67 -28.60
CA THR A 136 -17.44 -9.75 -29.06
C THR A 136 -18.37 -10.13 -27.93
N THR A 137 -18.03 -11.19 -27.19
CA THR A 137 -18.83 -11.64 -26.03
C THR A 137 -18.45 -10.93 -24.73
N GLY A 138 -17.27 -10.30 -24.70
CA GLY A 138 -16.69 -9.70 -23.50
C GLY A 138 -16.34 -10.73 -22.43
N VAL A 139 -16.10 -11.99 -22.81
CA VAL A 139 -15.78 -13.11 -21.90
C VAL A 139 -14.27 -13.36 -21.91
N VAL A 140 -13.73 -13.79 -20.77
CA VAL A 140 -12.35 -14.29 -20.68
C VAL A 140 -12.41 -15.80 -20.54
N ALA A 141 -11.75 -16.52 -21.44
CA ALA A 141 -11.67 -17.99 -21.40
C ALA A 141 -10.98 -18.48 -20.11
N PRO A 142 -11.32 -19.67 -19.60
CA PRO A 142 -10.70 -20.23 -18.39
C PRO A 142 -9.17 -20.37 -18.53
N PRO A 143 -8.41 -20.44 -17.41
CA PRO A 143 -6.97 -20.61 -17.44
C PRO A 143 -6.58 -21.92 -18.13
N ALA A 144 -5.56 -21.87 -18.99
CA ALA A 144 -5.06 -23.03 -19.72
C ALA A 144 -4.07 -23.85 -18.88
N GLY A 145 -3.42 -23.22 -17.90
CA GLY A 145 -2.56 -23.89 -16.92
C GLY A 145 -2.49 -23.17 -15.57
N PRO A 146 -1.82 -23.79 -14.57
CA PRO A 146 -1.70 -23.23 -13.22
C PRO A 146 -0.97 -21.87 -13.17
N GLY A 147 -0.13 -21.56 -14.16
CA GLY A 147 0.55 -20.26 -14.29
C GLY A 147 -0.36 -19.10 -14.74
N ASP A 148 -1.53 -19.40 -15.29
CA ASP A 148 -2.49 -18.41 -15.82
C ASP A 148 -3.63 -18.09 -14.86
N ALA A 149 -3.63 -18.77 -13.70
CA ALA A 149 -4.63 -18.62 -12.67
C ALA A 149 -4.35 -17.34 -11.86
N VAL A 150 -5.32 -16.44 -11.85
CA VAL A 150 -5.27 -15.19 -11.09
C VAL A 150 -6.47 -15.11 -10.15
N PRO A 151 -6.40 -14.33 -9.06
CA PRO A 151 -7.54 -14.14 -8.17
C PRO A 151 -8.80 -13.68 -8.94
N PRO A 152 -9.99 -14.27 -8.68
CA PRO A 152 -11.21 -13.94 -9.43
C PRO A 152 -11.58 -12.44 -9.40
N ALA A 153 -11.29 -11.75 -8.30
CA ALA A 153 -11.50 -10.31 -8.18
C ALA A 153 -10.61 -9.51 -9.15
N PHE A 154 -9.35 -9.92 -9.30
CA PHE A 154 -8.40 -9.31 -10.23
C PHE A 154 -8.84 -9.54 -11.68
N ALA A 155 -9.20 -10.77 -12.05
CA ALA A 155 -9.72 -11.10 -13.38
C ALA A 155 -10.96 -10.27 -13.75
N ARG A 156 -11.91 -10.11 -12.82
CA ARG A 156 -13.09 -9.25 -13.02
C ARG A 156 -12.71 -7.79 -13.23
N GLY A 157 -11.73 -7.28 -12.50
CA GLY A 157 -11.23 -5.91 -12.65
C GLY A 157 -10.64 -5.67 -14.04
N VAL A 158 -9.72 -6.54 -14.47
CA VAL A 158 -9.07 -6.46 -15.80
C VAL A 158 -10.10 -6.62 -16.92
N ARG A 159 -11.04 -7.58 -16.81
CA ARG A 159 -12.13 -7.74 -17.78
C ARG A 159 -12.92 -6.45 -18.01
N ARG A 160 -13.25 -5.70 -16.94
CA ARG A 160 -13.94 -4.41 -17.07
C ARG A 160 -13.09 -3.38 -17.83
N GLN A 161 -11.78 -3.35 -17.59
CA GLN A 161 -10.85 -2.47 -18.30
C GLN A 161 -10.77 -2.84 -19.79
N LEU A 162 -10.69 -4.12 -20.13
CA LEU A 162 -10.68 -4.62 -21.52
C LEU A 162 -11.98 -4.28 -22.26
N ILE A 163 -13.15 -4.50 -21.63
CA ILE A 163 -14.45 -4.09 -22.20
C ILE A 163 -14.50 -2.58 -22.44
N ALA A 164 -14.06 -1.78 -21.47
CA ALA A 164 -14.03 -0.32 -21.62
C ALA A 164 -13.09 0.16 -22.72
N ARG A 165 -12.00 -0.59 -22.99
CA ARG A 165 -11.07 -0.33 -24.09
C ARG A 165 -11.66 -0.76 -25.44
N ALA A 166 -12.28 -1.94 -25.52
CA ALA A 166 -12.97 -2.43 -26.71
C ALA A 166 -14.00 -1.43 -27.24
N ARG A 167 -14.77 -0.82 -26.34
CA ARG A 167 -15.78 0.20 -26.68
C ARG A 167 -15.18 1.51 -27.19
N ARG A 168 -13.96 1.87 -26.76
CA ARG A 168 -13.28 3.11 -27.18
C ARG A 168 -12.59 2.99 -28.54
N GLY A 169 -12.18 1.78 -28.95
CA GLY A 169 -11.49 1.53 -30.22
C GLY A 169 -12.38 1.57 -31.47
N GLY A 170 -13.70 1.71 -31.33
CA GLY A 170 -14.66 1.61 -32.45
C GLY A 170 -14.82 2.86 -33.34
N GLY A 171 -13.94 3.86 -33.26
CA GLY A 171 -14.13 5.15 -33.96
C GLY A 171 -12.90 5.87 -34.52
N ALA A 172 -11.69 5.30 -34.45
CA ALA A 172 -10.49 5.90 -35.03
C ALA A 172 -10.19 5.30 -36.43
N PRO A 173 -9.88 6.10 -37.47
CA PRO A 173 -9.49 5.59 -38.78
C PRO A 173 -8.06 5.04 -38.71
N GLY A 174 -7.94 3.79 -38.25
CA GLY A 174 -6.64 3.14 -38.03
C GLY A 174 -6.78 1.68 -37.60
N GLY A 175 -7.63 0.90 -38.27
CA GLY A 175 -7.78 -0.55 -38.09
C GLY A 175 -8.29 -0.99 -36.69
N PRO A 176 -8.90 -2.19 -36.58
CA PRO A 176 -9.25 -2.74 -35.28
C PRO A 176 -7.97 -3.01 -34.48
N LEU A 177 -7.66 -2.17 -33.50
CA LEU A 177 -6.64 -2.46 -32.49
C LEU A 177 -6.95 -3.84 -31.89
N ARG A 178 -6.10 -4.83 -32.17
CA ARG A 178 -6.23 -6.17 -31.60
C ARG A 178 -6.19 -6.01 -30.07
N ILE A 179 -7.19 -6.55 -29.38
CA ILE A 179 -7.25 -6.59 -27.90
C ILE A 179 -6.34 -7.71 -27.36
N THR A 180 -5.65 -8.41 -28.24
CA THR A 180 -4.52 -9.27 -27.88
C THR A 180 -3.33 -8.40 -27.48
N ASP A 181 -2.54 -8.86 -26.52
CA ASP A 181 -1.27 -8.23 -26.11
C ASP A 181 -1.40 -6.89 -25.36
N VAL A 182 -2.56 -6.63 -24.75
CA VAL A 182 -2.74 -5.47 -23.85
C VAL A 182 -1.79 -5.59 -22.66
N ARG A 183 -0.97 -4.55 -22.45
CA ARG A 183 -0.03 -4.41 -21.34
C ARG A 183 -0.60 -3.55 -20.23
N ILE A 184 0.02 -3.57 -19.05
CA ILE A 184 -0.38 -2.70 -17.93
C ILE A 184 -0.32 -1.22 -18.31
N THR A 185 0.65 -0.84 -19.14
CA THR A 185 0.85 0.53 -19.63
C THR A 185 -0.27 1.02 -20.55
N ASP A 186 -1.04 0.12 -21.15
CA ASP A 186 -2.15 0.46 -22.05
C ASP A 186 -3.47 0.75 -21.32
N VAL A 187 -3.56 0.34 -20.05
CA VAL A 187 -4.79 0.37 -19.26
C VAL A 187 -4.66 1.14 -17.96
N GLN A 188 -3.43 1.43 -17.52
CA GLN A 188 -3.13 2.11 -16.27
C GLN A 188 -2.02 3.14 -16.48
N GLU A 189 -2.19 4.28 -15.82
CA GLU A 189 -1.13 5.28 -15.65
C GLU A 189 -0.04 4.79 -14.69
N PRO A 190 1.17 5.37 -14.74
CA PRO A 190 2.19 5.12 -13.73
C PRO A 190 1.62 5.31 -12.32
N PRO A 191 1.92 4.42 -11.36
CA PRO A 191 1.39 4.53 -10.02
C PRO A 191 1.91 5.80 -9.33
N GLN A 192 1.03 6.46 -8.59
CA GLN A 192 1.45 7.57 -7.73
C GLN A 192 2.32 7.04 -6.58
N THR A 193 3.45 7.70 -6.36
CA THR A 193 4.37 7.39 -5.26
C THR A 193 3.92 8.13 -4.01
N SER A 194 3.83 7.41 -2.88
CA SER A 194 3.46 8.02 -1.60
C SER A 194 4.66 8.70 -0.93
N ALA A 195 4.38 9.79 -0.20
CA ALA A 195 5.31 10.45 0.72
C ALA A 195 5.64 9.57 1.92
N MET A 196 6.59 8.66 1.72
CA MET A 196 7.10 7.76 2.76
C MET A 196 8.59 7.45 2.57
N ALA A 197 9.32 7.31 3.67
CA ALA A 197 10.70 6.85 3.68
C ALA A 197 10.80 5.48 4.34
N ARG A 198 10.98 4.41 3.55
CA ARG A 198 11.18 3.05 4.05
C ARG A 198 12.63 2.86 4.49
N LEU A 199 12.91 3.16 5.77
CA LEU A 199 14.29 3.09 6.29
C LEU A 199 14.82 1.65 6.38
N SER A 200 13.99 0.62 6.26
CA SER A 200 14.45 -0.78 6.13
C SER A 200 15.32 -1.03 4.90
N ALA A 201 15.27 -0.15 3.88
CA ALA A 201 16.17 -0.17 2.74
C ALA A 201 17.47 0.64 2.97
N ALA A 202 17.56 1.34 4.09
CA ALA A 202 18.74 2.10 4.49
C ALA A 202 19.78 1.20 5.16
N ASP A 203 21.02 1.67 5.20
CA ASP A 203 22.06 1.08 6.06
C ASP A 203 22.33 1.97 7.28
N ARG A 204 23.21 1.49 8.16
CA ARG A 204 23.60 2.19 9.40
C ARG A 204 24.21 3.58 9.16
N GLN A 205 24.62 3.92 7.94
CA GLN A 205 25.13 5.27 7.65
C GLN A 205 24.02 6.31 7.49
N LEU A 206 22.80 5.88 7.22
CA LEU A 206 21.61 6.73 7.10
C LEU A 206 20.68 6.61 8.30
N ALA A 207 20.40 5.38 8.77
CA ALA A 207 19.50 5.17 9.90
C ALA A 207 19.88 3.97 10.77
N GLN A 208 19.62 4.09 12.07
CA GLN A 208 19.75 3.01 13.06
C GLN A 208 18.65 3.14 14.10
N ILE A 209 18.10 2.01 14.56
CA ILE A 209 17.17 1.95 15.67
C ILE A 209 17.75 1.12 16.81
N THR A 210 17.53 1.57 18.03
CA THR A 210 17.90 0.86 19.27
C THR A 210 16.76 0.98 20.26
N SER A 211 16.63 0.02 21.17
CA SER A 211 15.68 0.08 22.29
C SER A 211 16.42 0.16 23.62
N THR A 212 15.96 1.00 24.54
CA THR A 212 16.52 1.09 25.90
C THR A 212 15.42 1.53 26.86
N ASN A 213 15.27 0.86 28.00
CA ASN A 213 14.39 1.29 29.11
C ASN A 213 12.95 1.68 28.72
N GLY A 214 12.30 0.90 27.84
CA GLY A 214 10.94 1.22 27.38
C GLY A 214 10.86 2.30 26.31
N GLU A 215 11.99 2.73 25.75
CA GLU A 215 12.08 3.69 24.67
C GLU A 215 12.69 3.08 23.41
N LEU A 216 12.28 3.61 22.26
CA LEU A 216 12.90 3.42 20.96
C LEU A 216 13.62 4.69 20.56
N VAL A 217 14.89 4.53 20.20
CA VAL A 217 15.76 5.61 19.75
C VAL A 217 16.08 5.38 18.28
N LEU A 218 15.55 6.23 17.41
CA LEU A 218 15.87 6.28 15.99
C LEU A 218 16.93 7.36 15.76
N THR A 219 18.11 6.96 15.30
CA THR A 219 19.09 7.89 14.75
C THR A 219 18.96 7.91 13.25
N VAL A 220 18.68 9.07 12.65
CA VAL A 220 18.49 9.23 11.21
C VAL A 220 19.19 10.49 10.71
N LYS A 221 19.83 10.43 9.54
CA LYS A 221 20.38 11.63 8.91
C LYS A 221 19.31 12.41 8.17
N LEU A 222 19.13 13.67 8.56
CA LEU A 222 18.17 14.59 8.00
C LEU A 222 18.88 15.83 7.43
N PRO A 223 18.31 16.46 6.40
CA PRO A 223 18.80 17.75 5.91
C PRO A 223 18.62 18.81 7.00
N THR A 224 19.52 19.78 7.07
CA THR A 224 19.40 20.95 7.96
C THR A 224 18.80 22.16 7.27
N CYS A 225 18.66 22.12 5.94
CA CYS A 225 18.10 23.20 5.11
C CYS A 225 17.38 22.63 3.88
N PRO A 226 16.49 23.39 3.23
CA PRO A 226 15.69 22.91 2.10
C PRO A 226 16.46 22.74 0.77
N VAL A 227 17.72 23.18 0.69
CA VAL A 227 18.59 22.96 -0.47
C VAL A 227 19.97 22.60 0.04
N PRO A 228 20.18 21.35 0.52
CA PRO A 228 21.49 20.93 0.98
C PRO A 228 22.42 20.84 -0.24
N ALA A 229 23.39 21.74 -0.35
CA ALA A 229 24.42 21.77 -1.38
C ALA A 229 25.58 20.79 -1.10
N GLY A 230 25.70 20.26 0.12
CA GLY A 230 26.77 19.34 0.47
C GLY A 230 26.52 18.47 1.69
N ARG A 231 27.47 17.58 1.96
CA ARG A 231 27.40 16.60 3.06
C ARG A 231 27.26 17.23 4.45
N ALA A 232 27.82 18.41 4.66
CA ALA A 232 27.77 19.11 5.95
C ALA A 232 26.34 19.52 6.37
N GLN A 233 25.43 19.66 5.40
CA GLN A 233 24.02 19.99 5.63
C GLN A 233 23.14 18.76 5.85
N TRP A 234 23.75 17.59 6.02
CA TRP A 234 23.07 16.36 6.42
C TRP A 234 23.60 15.93 7.79
N ARG A 235 22.78 16.10 8.82
CA ARG A 235 23.16 15.82 10.20
C ARG A 235 22.35 14.67 10.76
N SER A 236 23.00 13.88 11.62
CA SER A 236 22.30 12.85 12.39
C SER A 236 21.39 13.54 13.40
N VAL A 237 20.14 13.12 13.45
CA VAL A 237 19.16 13.52 14.46
C VAL A 237 18.78 12.26 15.21
N ARG A 238 18.81 12.33 16.55
CA ARG A 238 18.36 11.27 17.43
C ARG A 238 16.96 11.60 17.89
N LEU A 239 16.02 10.73 17.57
CA LEU A 239 14.62 10.85 17.93
C LEU A 239 14.28 9.75 18.93
N THR A 240 13.58 10.10 20.00
CA THR A 240 13.18 9.17 21.06
C THR A 240 11.66 9.05 21.10
N ALA A 241 11.17 7.81 21.08
CA ALA A 241 9.76 7.46 21.12
C ALA A 241 9.49 6.44 22.23
N THR A 242 8.32 6.48 22.84
CA THR A 242 7.94 5.48 23.85
C THR A 242 7.56 4.17 23.16
N ILE A 243 8.02 3.04 23.69
CA ILE A 243 7.51 1.72 23.31
C ILE A 243 6.07 1.62 23.82
N PRO A 244 5.08 1.26 22.98
CA PRO A 244 3.71 1.07 23.45
C PRO A 244 3.64 0.11 24.64
N ALA A 245 2.86 0.44 25.67
CA ALA A 245 2.83 -0.31 26.93
C ALA A 245 2.48 -1.80 26.78
N HIS A 246 1.64 -2.14 25.79
CA HIS A 246 1.29 -3.53 25.48
C HIS A 246 2.46 -4.36 24.91
N LEU A 247 3.60 -3.72 24.60
CA LEU A 247 4.82 -4.38 24.17
C LEU A 247 5.83 -4.57 25.31
N PHE A 248 5.57 -4.04 26.50
CA PHE A 248 6.45 -4.21 27.65
C PHE A 248 6.50 -5.68 28.08
N GLY A 249 7.71 -6.17 28.39
CA GLY A 249 7.94 -7.55 28.83
C GLY A 249 7.84 -8.62 27.73
N ARG A 250 7.50 -8.24 26.49
CA ARG A 250 7.46 -9.18 25.36
C ARG A 250 8.88 -9.60 24.95
N ALA A 251 9.03 -10.84 24.48
CA ALA A 251 10.30 -11.42 24.06
C ALA A 251 10.71 -10.96 22.66
N ILE A 252 10.86 -9.65 22.48
CA ILE A 252 11.23 -9.01 21.21
C ILE A 252 12.72 -9.20 20.97
N THR A 253 13.09 -9.86 19.87
CA THR A 253 14.48 -10.11 19.48
C THR A 253 15.04 -9.03 18.58
N ASP A 254 14.20 -8.45 17.71
CA ASP A 254 14.65 -7.50 16.70
C ASP A 254 13.67 -6.34 16.56
N TRP A 255 14.23 -5.13 16.55
CA TRP A 255 13.54 -3.90 16.18
C TRP A 255 13.96 -3.51 14.76
N HIS A 256 13.00 -3.47 13.84
CA HIS A 256 13.27 -3.15 12.44
C HIS A 256 13.19 -1.63 12.21
N LEU A 257 14.01 -1.14 11.28
CA LEU A 257 13.98 0.27 10.88
C LEU A 257 12.57 0.65 10.36
N PRO A 258 12.00 1.77 10.84
CA PRO A 258 10.62 2.11 10.54
C PRO A 258 10.44 2.66 9.13
N THR A 259 9.20 2.68 8.67
CA THR A 259 8.80 3.59 7.58
C THR A 259 8.36 4.91 8.20
N LEU A 260 8.96 6.02 7.76
CA LEU A 260 8.57 7.35 8.19
C LEU A 260 7.47 7.90 7.27
N VAL A 261 6.43 8.49 7.88
CA VAL A 261 5.38 9.24 7.20
C VAL A 261 5.01 10.45 8.05
N ILE A 262 4.52 11.52 7.42
CA ILE A 262 3.90 12.65 8.13
C ILE A 262 2.38 12.53 7.97
N ASP A 263 1.65 12.70 9.06
CA ASP A 263 0.20 12.84 9.04
C ASP A 263 -0.23 14.14 9.72
N GLY A 264 -1.54 14.32 9.93
CA GLY A 264 -2.08 15.53 10.56
C GLY A 264 -1.65 15.78 12.01
N ARG A 265 -0.86 14.89 12.62
CA ARG A 265 -0.28 15.05 13.97
C ARG A 265 1.25 15.03 13.96
N GLY A 266 1.87 15.17 12.79
CA GLY A 266 3.33 15.21 12.63
C GLY A 266 3.95 13.87 12.23
N LEU A 267 5.24 13.69 12.52
CA LEU A 267 5.99 12.48 12.21
C LEU A 267 5.43 11.23 12.90
N LEU A 268 5.07 10.24 12.09
CA LEU A 268 4.63 8.91 12.51
C LEU A 268 5.65 7.86 12.09
N TRP A 269 6.01 6.98 13.03
CA TRP A 269 6.84 5.82 12.74
C TRP A 269 5.95 4.60 12.56
N ARG A 270 6.05 3.97 11.40
CA ARG A 270 5.48 2.64 11.15
C ARG A 270 6.58 1.61 11.38
N CYS A 271 6.60 1.06 12.58
CA CYS A 271 7.61 0.14 13.04
C CYS A 271 7.21 -1.31 12.76
N ALA A 272 8.21 -2.18 12.69
CA ALA A 272 8.04 -3.62 12.79
C ALA A 272 8.99 -4.17 13.84
N ALA A 273 8.59 -5.24 14.51
CA ALA A 273 9.42 -5.97 15.46
C ALA A 273 9.30 -7.47 15.20
N THR A 274 10.33 -8.22 15.59
CA THR A 274 10.30 -9.68 15.64
C THR A 274 10.31 -10.11 17.10
N GLU A 275 9.38 -10.99 17.44
CA GLU A 275 9.28 -11.61 18.75
C GLU A 275 9.32 -13.12 18.62
N MET A 276 9.90 -13.78 19.62
CA MET A 276 9.80 -15.23 19.76
C MET A 276 8.51 -15.56 20.51
N VAL A 277 7.58 -16.20 19.81
CA VAL A 277 6.35 -16.72 20.43
C VAL A 277 6.42 -18.24 20.52
N PRO A 278 5.72 -18.87 21.46
CA PRO A 278 5.55 -20.32 21.45
C PRO A 278 5.01 -20.79 20.10
N ALA A 279 5.60 -21.85 19.54
CA ALA A 279 5.09 -22.47 18.34
C ALA A 279 3.67 -22.97 18.64
N ALA A 280 2.70 -22.46 17.90
CA ALA A 280 1.31 -22.88 18.06
C ALA A 280 1.18 -24.35 17.66
N ASP A 281 0.72 -25.19 18.59
CA ASP A 281 0.18 -26.50 18.24
C ASP A 281 -1.27 -26.31 17.81
N LEU A 282 -1.46 -26.18 16.50
CA LEU A 282 -2.79 -25.99 15.90
C LEU A 282 -3.70 -27.20 16.14
N THR A 283 -3.16 -28.36 16.54
CA THR A 283 -3.94 -29.56 16.85
C THR A 283 -4.39 -29.64 18.30
N ALA A 284 -3.80 -28.83 19.19
CA ALA A 284 -4.16 -28.76 20.61
C ALA A 284 -5.22 -27.69 20.94
N GLY A 285 -5.72 -26.96 19.92
CA GLY A 285 -6.68 -25.89 20.12
C GLY A 285 -8.08 -26.41 20.46
N ALA A 286 -8.48 -26.32 21.72
CA ALA A 286 -9.85 -26.64 22.18
C ALA A 286 -10.86 -25.50 21.95
N VAL A 287 -10.41 -24.37 21.38
CA VAL A 287 -11.22 -23.17 21.17
C VAL A 287 -10.91 -22.57 19.80
N ALA A 288 -11.96 -22.25 19.04
CA ALA A 288 -11.89 -21.50 17.81
C ALA A 288 -12.61 -20.15 17.97
N VAL A 289 -12.00 -19.09 17.43
CA VAL A 289 -12.65 -17.78 17.34
C VAL A 289 -13.01 -17.54 15.88
N GLY A 290 -14.31 -17.49 15.59
CA GLY A 290 -14.83 -17.09 14.29
C GLY A 290 -14.97 -15.58 14.27
N VAL A 291 -14.20 -14.90 13.41
CA VAL A 291 -14.35 -13.46 13.17
C VAL A 291 -14.95 -13.27 11.78
N ASP A 292 -16.12 -12.64 11.73
CA ASP A 292 -16.78 -12.23 10.50
C ASP A 292 -16.84 -10.71 10.40
N TRP A 293 -16.87 -10.19 9.19
CA TRP A 293 -16.99 -8.77 8.91
C TRP A 293 -17.79 -8.56 7.64
N SER A 294 -18.64 -7.54 7.66
CA SER A 294 -19.43 -7.13 6.51
C SER A 294 -19.52 -5.61 6.44
N PRO A 295 -19.92 -5.04 5.29
CA PRO A 295 -20.23 -3.62 5.20
C PRO A 295 -21.27 -3.12 6.22
N SER A 296 -22.10 -4.03 6.73
CA SER A 296 -23.13 -3.80 7.75
C SER A 296 -22.70 -4.17 9.17
N THR A 297 -21.50 -4.72 9.37
CA THR A 297 -20.97 -5.10 10.69
C THR A 297 -19.43 -5.07 10.63
N LEU A 298 -18.81 -4.01 11.17
CA LEU A 298 -17.35 -3.81 11.14
C LEU A 298 -16.51 -4.84 11.92
N GLY A 299 -17.17 -5.82 12.54
CA GLY A 299 -16.53 -7.00 13.14
C GLY A 299 -17.51 -7.69 14.07
N ALA A 300 -17.74 -8.98 13.83
CA ALA A 300 -18.45 -9.88 14.73
C ALA A 300 -17.48 -11.00 15.10
N ALA A 301 -17.28 -11.24 16.39
CA ALA A 301 -16.49 -12.35 16.88
C ALA A 301 -17.38 -13.30 17.68
N ALA A 302 -17.31 -14.59 17.38
CA ALA A 302 -17.95 -15.64 18.16
C ALA A 302 -16.90 -16.68 18.56
N ILE A 303 -17.08 -17.27 19.73
CA ILE A 303 -16.21 -18.33 20.25
C ILE A 303 -16.94 -19.67 20.12
N VAL A 304 -16.23 -20.67 19.60
CA VAL A 304 -16.63 -22.07 19.63
C VAL A 304 -15.61 -22.80 20.49
N ALA A 305 -16.06 -23.58 21.46
CA ALA A 305 -15.22 -24.42 22.29
C ALA A 305 -15.58 -25.89 22.10
N GLU A 306 -14.56 -26.75 22.07
CA GLU A 306 -14.70 -28.18 22.12
C GLU A 306 -15.03 -28.64 23.54
N GLY A 307 -16.10 -29.41 23.68
CA GLY A 307 -16.51 -30.02 24.94
C GLY A 307 -16.87 -31.50 24.76
N PRO A 308 -17.36 -32.18 25.82
CA PRO A 308 -17.68 -33.61 25.79
C PRO A 308 -18.70 -34.03 24.72
N GLY A 309 -19.51 -33.09 24.23
CA GLY A 309 -20.50 -33.30 23.16
C GLY A 309 -20.08 -32.78 21.78
N GLY A 310 -18.81 -32.41 21.60
CA GLY A 310 -18.28 -31.79 20.38
C GLY A 310 -18.17 -30.26 20.46
N LEU A 311 -18.10 -29.62 19.30
CA LEU A 311 -17.96 -28.16 19.17
C LEU A 311 -19.26 -27.45 19.56
N SER A 312 -19.19 -26.52 20.51
CA SER A 312 -20.33 -25.74 20.98
C SER A 312 -19.99 -24.25 21.06
N SER A 313 -20.98 -23.39 20.79
CA SER A 313 -20.89 -21.93 20.96
C SER A 313 -22.07 -21.49 21.81
N ASP A 314 -21.85 -20.49 22.67
CA ASP A 314 -22.92 -19.83 23.41
C ASP A 314 -23.66 -18.77 22.56
N TYR A 315 -23.23 -18.58 21.30
CA TYR A 315 -23.72 -17.59 20.35
C TYR A 315 -23.67 -16.14 20.86
N ARG A 316 -22.93 -15.87 21.95
CA ARG A 316 -22.71 -14.53 22.46
C ARG A 316 -21.59 -13.88 21.65
N GLY A 317 -21.98 -13.29 20.53
CA GLY A 317 -21.06 -12.56 19.67
C GLY A 317 -20.68 -11.20 20.26
N TRP A 318 -19.41 -10.79 20.11
CA TRP A 318 -19.03 -9.40 20.26
C TRP A 318 -19.11 -8.70 18.92
N THR A 319 -19.89 -7.63 18.84
CA THR A 319 -19.96 -6.78 17.65
C THR A 319 -19.28 -5.46 17.94
N TYR A 320 -18.46 -5.00 16.99
CA TYR A 320 -17.96 -3.63 17.02
C TYR A 320 -19.15 -2.69 16.77
N ASP A 321 -19.39 -1.73 17.67
CA ASP A 321 -20.45 -0.74 17.51
C ASP A 321 -20.07 0.27 16.41
N ASP A 322 -20.49 -0.05 15.18
CA ASP A 322 -20.20 0.73 13.98
C ASP A 322 -21.33 1.69 13.59
N ARG A 323 -22.39 1.79 14.40
CA ARG A 323 -23.61 2.51 14.03
C ARG A 323 -23.32 3.95 13.56
N GLY A 324 -22.41 4.65 14.22
CA GLY A 324 -21.99 6.00 13.82
C GLY A 324 -21.27 6.07 12.47
N LEU A 325 -20.46 5.06 12.14
CA LEU A 325 -19.72 4.98 10.88
C LEU A 325 -20.62 4.52 9.73
N GLY A 326 -21.48 3.53 9.97
CA GLY A 326 -22.48 3.05 9.01
C GLY A 326 -23.47 4.14 8.58
N ILE A 327 -24.01 4.91 9.54
CA ILE A 327 -24.88 6.06 9.25
C ILE A 327 -24.16 7.11 8.39
N LYS A 328 -22.89 7.40 8.72
CA LYS A 328 -22.09 8.37 7.96
C LYS A 328 -21.82 7.89 6.53
N LEU A 329 -21.53 6.60 6.34
CA LEU A 329 -21.30 6.01 5.02
C LEU A 329 -22.57 6.02 4.18
N ALA A 330 -23.71 5.61 4.74
CA ALA A 330 -25.01 5.63 4.06
C ALA A 330 -25.40 7.05 3.64
N ARG A 331 -25.19 8.05 4.52
CA ARG A 331 -25.43 9.46 4.19
C ARG A 331 -24.56 9.93 3.02
N LEU A 332 -23.25 9.65 3.06
CA LEU A 332 -22.32 10.03 1.98
C LEU A 332 -22.64 9.32 0.67
N GLN A 333 -23.14 8.08 0.72
CA GLN A 333 -23.58 7.35 -0.47
C GLN A 333 -24.84 7.98 -1.08
N ALA A 334 -25.85 8.30 -0.27
CA ALA A 334 -27.05 8.98 -0.72
C ALA A 334 -26.73 10.37 -1.30
N GLU A 335 -25.86 11.12 -0.64
CA GLU A 335 -25.37 12.44 -1.11
C GLU A 335 -24.65 12.31 -2.46
N GLY A 336 -23.74 11.34 -2.60
CA GLY A 336 -23.04 11.09 -3.85
C GLY A 336 -23.98 10.69 -5.00
N GLN A 337 -25.00 9.88 -4.73
CA GLN A 337 -26.02 9.50 -5.71
C GLN A 337 -26.86 10.71 -6.14
N LEU A 338 -27.27 11.55 -5.20
CA LEU A 338 -28.01 12.78 -5.47
C LEU A 338 -27.20 13.75 -6.33
N LEU A 339 -25.93 13.99 -5.97
CA LEU A 339 -25.03 14.87 -6.73
C LEU A 339 -24.84 14.35 -8.15
N HIS A 340 -24.64 13.04 -8.32
CA HIS A 340 -24.51 12.42 -9.63
C HIS A 340 -25.77 12.59 -10.49
N ALA A 341 -26.95 12.32 -9.92
CA ALA A 341 -28.22 12.48 -10.62
C ALA A 341 -28.48 13.95 -11.02
N LYS A 342 -28.14 14.89 -10.13
CA LYS A 342 -28.28 16.33 -10.37
C LYS A 342 -27.34 16.82 -11.47
N ALA A 343 -26.05 16.44 -11.42
CA ALA A 343 -25.08 16.77 -12.45
C ALA A 343 -25.52 16.21 -13.82
N ALA A 344 -25.89 14.93 -13.88
CA ALA A 344 -26.37 14.31 -15.11
C ALA A 344 -27.62 14.99 -15.70
N ARG A 345 -28.54 15.48 -14.84
CA ARG A 345 -29.70 16.28 -15.28
C ARG A 345 -29.28 17.63 -15.86
N LEU A 346 -28.37 18.34 -15.21
CA LEU A 346 -27.88 19.63 -15.70
C LEU A 346 -27.10 19.49 -17.01
N THR A 347 -26.29 18.43 -17.16
CA THR A 347 -25.58 18.15 -18.43
C THR A 347 -26.57 17.93 -19.58
N ARG A 348 -27.67 17.20 -19.35
CA ARG A 348 -28.72 17.03 -20.36
C ARG A 348 -29.40 18.36 -20.72
N LEU A 349 -29.62 19.23 -19.75
CA LEU A 349 -30.19 20.57 -19.99
C LEU A 349 -29.23 21.48 -20.75
N ALA A 350 -27.93 21.44 -20.42
CA ALA A 350 -26.90 22.26 -21.07
C ALA A 350 -26.74 21.92 -22.56
N ALA A 351 -26.90 20.64 -22.92
CA ALA A 351 -26.80 20.15 -24.29
C ALA A 351 -27.82 20.82 -25.26
N THR A 352 -28.98 21.25 -24.74
CA THR A 352 -30.05 21.87 -25.53
C THR A 352 -30.25 23.36 -25.21
N ALA A 353 -29.43 23.94 -24.33
CA ALA A 353 -29.60 25.31 -23.87
C ALA A 353 -28.98 26.35 -24.84
N PRO A 354 -29.54 27.57 -24.93
CA PRO A 354 -28.89 28.72 -25.56
C PRO A 354 -27.53 29.05 -24.93
N PRO A 355 -26.60 29.72 -25.66
CA PRO A 355 -25.20 29.90 -25.23
C PRO A 355 -25.03 30.51 -23.84
N GLU A 356 -25.81 31.55 -23.52
CA GLU A 356 -25.75 32.26 -22.24
C GLU A 356 -26.20 31.37 -21.07
N VAL A 357 -27.26 30.59 -21.27
CA VAL A 357 -27.78 29.64 -20.26
C VAL A 357 -26.87 28.42 -20.13
N ARG A 358 -26.24 27.99 -21.22
CA ARG A 358 -25.28 26.89 -21.23
C ARG A 358 -24.07 27.21 -20.34
N ALA A 359 -23.48 28.40 -20.48
CA ALA A 359 -22.35 28.83 -19.65
C ALA A 359 -22.68 28.78 -18.14
N GLN A 360 -23.86 29.26 -17.75
CA GLN A 360 -24.33 29.21 -16.35
C GLN A 360 -24.58 27.77 -15.86
N LEU A 361 -25.03 26.87 -16.73
CA LEU A 361 -25.23 25.46 -16.40
C LEU A 361 -23.90 24.72 -16.26
N GLU A 362 -22.91 25.01 -17.11
CA GLU A 362 -21.56 24.45 -17.05
C GLU A 362 -20.84 24.85 -15.76
N GLU A 363 -20.95 26.10 -15.33
CA GLU A 363 -20.42 26.57 -14.05
C GLU A 363 -21.04 25.78 -12.87
N LYS A 364 -22.36 25.61 -12.87
CA LYS A 364 -23.06 24.82 -11.83
C LYS A 364 -22.67 23.33 -11.87
N ILE A 365 -22.43 22.76 -13.05
CA ILE A 365 -21.96 21.39 -13.20
C ILE A 365 -20.57 21.25 -12.58
N ALA A 366 -19.66 22.18 -12.84
CA ALA A 366 -18.31 22.17 -12.29
C ALA A 366 -18.32 22.15 -10.74
N VAL A 367 -19.15 22.99 -10.10
CA VAL A 367 -19.31 23.00 -8.63
C VAL A 367 -19.86 21.67 -8.11
N LEU A 368 -20.84 21.07 -8.80
CA LEU A 368 -21.38 19.77 -8.41
C LEU A 368 -20.35 18.64 -8.57
N ASP A 369 -19.47 18.72 -9.58
CA ASP A 369 -18.40 17.75 -9.79
C ASP A 369 -17.28 17.88 -8.75
N GLU A 370 -16.97 19.10 -8.32
CA GLU A 370 -16.06 19.33 -7.18
C GLU A 370 -16.64 18.73 -5.89
N HIS A 371 -17.91 19.01 -5.59
CA HIS A 371 -18.60 18.43 -4.43
C HIS A 371 -18.66 16.90 -4.51
N ARG A 372 -18.93 16.34 -5.69
CA ARG A 372 -18.93 14.90 -5.92
C ARG A 372 -17.54 14.30 -5.67
N THR A 373 -16.49 14.99 -6.09
CA THR A 373 -15.10 14.60 -5.83
C THR A 373 -14.80 14.62 -4.33
N ALA A 374 -15.19 15.68 -3.62
CA ALA A 374 -15.01 15.78 -2.17
C ALA A 374 -15.77 14.70 -1.39
N VAL A 375 -17.02 14.39 -1.77
CA VAL A 375 -17.80 13.28 -1.19
C VAL A 375 -17.14 11.93 -1.52
N GLY A 376 -16.64 11.78 -2.75
CA GLY A 376 -15.89 10.62 -3.20
C GLY A 376 -14.63 10.38 -2.36
N ILE A 377 -13.86 11.43 -2.06
CA ILE A 377 -12.69 11.40 -1.19
C ILE A 377 -13.09 10.99 0.23
N LYS A 378 -14.11 11.66 0.82
CA LYS A 378 -14.59 11.33 2.18
C LYS A 378 -15.05 9.87 2.30
N ARG A 379 -15.79 9.39 1.30
CA ARG A 379 -16.23 7.98 1.23
C ARG A 379 -15.04 7.04 1.01
N GLY A 380 -14.10 7.41 0.15
CA GLY A 380 -12.86 6.68 -0.09
C GLY A 380 -12.06 6.51 1.20
N CYS A 381 -11.85 7.58 1.98
CA CYS A 381 -11.18 7.50 3.27
C CYS A 381 -11.90 6.56 4.24
N LEU A 382 -13.23 6.64 4.37
CA LEU A 382 -13.99 5.73 5.24
C LEU A 382 -13.92 4.28 4.76
N SER A 383 -14.01 4.05 3.45
CA SER A 383 -13.88 2.73 2.85
C SER A 383 -12.47 2.17 2.96
N ILE A 384 -11.43 3.02 2.91
CA ILE A 384 -10.03 2.64 3.13
C ILE A 384 -9.81 2.35 4.61
N CYS A 385 -10.39 3.09 5.55
CA CYS A 385 -10.33 2.75 6.96
C CYS A 385 -11.00 1.40 7.24
N GLN A 386 -12.15 1.14 6.61
CA GLN A 386 -12.85 -0.14 6.70
C GLN A 386 -12.06 -1.27 6.03
N ALA A 387 -11.44 -1.02 4.88
CA ALA A 387 -10.58 -1.98 4.19
C ALA A 387 -9.27 -2.22 4.92
N ALA A 388 -8.68 -1.20 5.57
CA ALA A 388 -7.46 -1.33 6.37
C ALA A 388 -7.73 -2.09 7.67
N LEU A 389 -8.88 -1.87 8.32
CA LEU A 389 -9.35 -2.74 9.41
C LEU A 389 -9.54 -4.17 8.89
N SER A 390 -10.18 -4.34 7.73
CA SER A 390 -10.36 -5.66 7.11
C SER A 390 -9.04 -6.34 6.72
N ASP A 391 -8.05 -5.61 6.19
CA ASP A 391 -6.75 -6.14 5.73
C ASP A 391 -5.78 -6.39 6.90
N SER A 392 -5.77 -5.51 7.92
CA SER A 392 -5.02 -5.73 9.16
C SER A 392 -5.47 -6.99 9.89
N PHE A 393 -6.78 -7.31 9.87
CA PHE A 393 -7.31 -8.57 10.43
C PHE A 393 -7.37 -9.73 9.42
N SER A 394 -7.36 -9.48 8.10
CA SER A 394 -7.20 -10.53 7.08
C SER A 394 -5.79 -11.12 7.06
N CYS A 395 -4.77 -10.33 7.45
CA CYS A 395 -3.47 -10.86 7.84
C CYS A 395 -3.57 -11.85 9.03
N CYS A 396 -4.52 -11.64 9.96
CA CYS A 396 -4.85 -12.63 11.00
C CYS A 396 -5.65 -13.82 10.45
N ARG A 397 -6.48 -13.64 9.40
CA ARG A 397 -7.20 -14.74 8.72
C ARG A 397 -6.24 -15.75 8.07
N TRP A 398 -5.11 -15.31 7.51
CA TRP A 398 -4.09 -16.21 6.95
C TRP A 398 -3.34 -17.01 8.01
N LEU A 399 -3.23 -16.51 9.25
CA LEU A 399 -2.68 -17.28 10.37
C LEU A 399 -3.59 -18.44 10.78
N CYS A 400 -4.92 -18.33 10.61
CA CYS A 400 -5.87 -19.38 10.94
C CYS A 400 -6.21 -20.33 9.77
N PHE A 401 -6.25 -19.84 8.52
CA PHE A 401 -6.71 -20.68 7.39
C PHE A 401 -5.63 -21.50 6.68
N SER A 402 -4.33 -21.15 6.80
CA SER A 402 -3.27 -21.85 6.07
C SER A 402 -3.06 -23.32 6.51
N SER A 403 -3.69 -23.78 7.59
CA SER A 403 -3.58 -25.18 8.03
C SER A 403 -4.86 -26.01 7.85
N ALA A 404 -6.01 -25.38 7.59
CA ALA A 404 -7.26 -26.12 7.37
C ALA A 404 -7.37 -26.71 5.94
N SER A 405 -6.68 -26.12 4.95
CA SER A 405 -6.72 -26.61 3.56
C SER A 405 -5.80 -27.81 3.31
N MET A 406 -4.96 -28.22 4.27
CA MET A 406 -4.13 -29.43 4.18
C MET A 406 -4.82 -30.67 4.77
N MET A 407 -6.07 -30.54 5.26
CA MET A 407 -6.85 -31.63 5.87
C MET A 407 -8.00 -32.17 4.99
N ARG A 408 -7.94 -32.00 3.66
CA ARG A 408 -8.83 -32.74 2.72
C ARG A 408 -8.13 -33.10 1.41
N GLN A 409 -7.07 -33.89 1.50
CA GLN A 409 -6.67 -34.85 0.45
C GLN A 409 -6.00 -36.04 1.13
N THR A 410 -6.82 -36.91 1.71
CA THR A 410 -6.65 -38.37 1.78
C THR A 410 -8.03 -38.97 1.75
#